data_AF-Q3LWW1-F1
#
_entry.id   AF-Q3LWW1-F1
#
_cell.length_a   1.000
_cell.length_b   1.000
_cell.length_c   1.000
_cell.angle_alpha   90.00
_cell.angle_beta   90.00
_cell.angle_gamma   90.00
#
_symmetry.space_group_name_H-M   'P 1'
#
loop_
_entity.id
_entity.type
_entity.pdbx_description
1 polymer ?
#
loop_
_entity_poly.entity_id
_entity_poly.type
_entity_poly.pdbx_seq_one_letter_code
_entity_poly.pdbx_strand_id
1 'polypeptide(L)'
;MSFWCSSKGKSGYTAPQTNIESFENPDYIRNHFRSSGFKKIEIVPFSNSIEVKSIQEFLNMMIEGSAPIQLMKSKLEEPVWKEKEKIMFDHLSEQLALLPISLSSEAYITIAKKS
;
A
#
# COMPACT_ATOMS: atom_id res chain seq x y z
N MET A 1 5.78 2.22 4.14
CA MET A 1 5.28 1.75 2.83
C MET A 1 3.78 1.93 2.86
N SER A 2 3.27 2.99 2.24
CA SER A 2 1.83 3.26 2.20
C SER A 2 1.29 2.62 0.94
N PHE A 3 0.50 1.54 1.08
CA PHE A 3 -0.22 0.94 -0.03
C PHE A 3 -1.52 1.71 -0.22
N TRP A 4 -1.67 2.38 -1.36
CA TRP A 4 -2.96 2.88 -1.81
C TRP A 4 -3.54 1.94 -2.86
N CYS A 5 -4.82 1.62 -2.69
CA CYS A 5 -5.60 0.71 -3.49
C CYS A 5 -6.51 1.54 -4.40
N SER A 6 -6.22 1.58 -5.71
CA SER A 6 -7.05 2.30 -6.68
C SER A 6 -7.92 1.34 -7.48
N SER A 7 -9.24 1.45 -7.34
CA SER A 7 -10.23 0.79 -8.20
C SER A 7 -10.48 1.60 -9.47
N LYS A 8 -10.06 1.08 -10.63
CA LYS A 8 -10.49 1.64 -11.92
C LYS A 8 -11.94 1.21 -12.17
N GLY A 9 -12.91 1.97 -11.64
CA GLY A 9 -14.33 1.59 -11.78
C GLY A 9 -15.41 2.65 -11.53
N LYS A 10 -15.10 3.89 -11.10
CA LYS A 10 -16.13 4.96 -11.02
C LYS A 10 -15.57 6.30 -11.48
N SER A 11 -16.25 6.95 -12.44
CA SER A 11 -15.98 8.32 -12.87
C SER A 11 -16.21 9.28 -11.71
N GLY A 12 -15.13 9.73 -11.07
CA GLY A 12 -15.20 10.64 -9.93
C GLY A 12 -13.96 10.66 -9.03
N TYR A 13 -13.08 9.67 -9.12
CA TYR A 13 -11.80 9.71 -8.40
C TYR A 13 -10.80 10.60 -9.15
N THR A 14 -10.41 11.72 -8.53
CA THR A 14 -9.25 12.52 -8.97
C THR A 14 -8.02 11.64 -8.97
N ALA A 15 -7.17 11.77 -10.00
CA ALA A 15 -5.87 11.11 -10.01
C ALA A 15 -5.13 11.40 -8.69
N PRO A 16 -4.44 10.41 -8.10
CA PRO A 16 -3.70 10.60 -6.86
C PRO A 16 -2.78 11.82 -6.98
N GLN A 17 -2.92 12.77 -6.05
CA GLN A 17 -2.10 13.96 -6.01
C GLN A 17 -0.78 13.59 -5.33
N THR A 18 0.32 13.58 -6.09
CA THR A 18 1.65 13.30 -5.55
C THR A 18 2.00 14.31 -4.46
N ASN A 19 2.23 13.84 -3.23
CA ASN A 19 2.74 14.73 -2.20
C ASN A 19 4.21 15.07 -2.51
N ILE A 20 4.45 16.32 -2.92
CA ILE A 20 5.76 16.83 -3.33
C ILE A 20 6.82 16.79 -2.22
N GLU A 21 6.43 16.73 -0.94
CA GLU A 21 7.31 16.66 0.22
C GLU A 21 7.47 15.24 0.78
N SER A 22 7.10 14.22 0.00
CA SER A 22 7.12 12.83 0.45
C SER A 22 7.94 11.92 -0.48
N PHE A 23 8.10 10.66 -0.07
CA PHE A 23 8.71 9.60 -0.89
C PHE A 23 7.84 9.20 -2.11
N GLU A 24 6.73 9.86 -2.36
CA GLU A 24 5.96 9.77 -3.60
C GLU A 24 6.52 10.71 -4.68
N ASN A 25 7.42 11.63 -4.34
CA ASN A 25 8.09 12.52 -5.29
C ASN A 25 9.55 12.07 -5.54
N PRO A 26 9.92 11.69 -6.77
CA PRO A 26 11.28 11.22 -7.07
C PRO A 26 12.36 12.29 -6.83
N ASP A 27 12.03 13.58 -6.91
CA ASP A 27 12.98 14.65 -6.59
C ASP A 27 13.23 14.77 -5.09
N TYR A 28 12.18 14.61 -4.28
CA TYR A 28 12.32 14.53 -2.82
C TYR A 28 13.19 13.34 -2.42
N ILE A 29 12.94 12.16 -2.98
CA ILE A 29 13.77 10.96 -2.78
C ILE A 29 15.24 11.27 -3.09
N ARG A 30 15.51 11.84 -4.27
CA ARG A 30 16.88 12.14 -4.72
C ARG A 30 17.59 13.10 -3.77
N ASN A 31 16.91 14.16 -3.34
CA ASN A 31 17.46 15.14 -2.43
C ASN A 31 17.74 14.54 -1.05
N HIS A 32 16.80 13.75 -0.52
CA HIS A 32 16.94 13.06 0.77
C HIS A 32 18.11 12.07 0.79
N PHE A 33 18.30 11.29 -0.28
CA PHE A 33 19.43 10.36 -0.38
C PHE A 33 20.76 11.11 -0.54
N ARG A 34 20.81 12.19 -1.32
CA ARG A 34 22.02 13.02 -1.47
C ARG A 34 22.43 13.67 -0.14
N SER A 35 21.50 14.26 0.59
CA SER A 35 21.79 14.89 1.89
C SER A 35 22.26 13.87 2.93
N SER A 36 21.88 12.60 2.77
CA SER A 36 22.30 11.49 3.62
C SER A 36 23.64 10.85 3.20
N GLY A 37 24.35 11.45 2.23
CA GLY A 37 25.68 11.01 1.79
C GLY A 37 25.69 9.90 0.74
N PHE A 38 24.54 9.51 0.19
CA PHE A 38 24.48 8.54 -0.90
C PHE A 38 24.85 9.17 -2.25
N LYS A 39 25.47 8.36 -3.11
CA LYS A 39 25.90 8.71 -4.47
C LYS A 39 25.36 7.68 -5.47
N LYS A 40 25.48 7.98 -6.77
CA LYS A 40 25.01 7.11 -7.87
C LYS A 40 23.55 6.66 -7.64
N ILE A 41 22.68 7.65 -7.43
CA ILE A 41 21.26 7.44 -7.12
C ILE A 41 20.49 7.27 -8.43
N GLU A 42 19.87 6.11 -8.58
CA GLU A 42 18.93 5.76 -9.64
C GLU A 42 17.54 5.56 -9.03
N ILE A 43 16.52 6.11 -9.69
CA ILE A 43 15.14 6.04 -9.23
C ILE A 43 14.29 5.60 -10.41
N VAL A 44 13.62 4.45 -10.29
CA VAL A 44 12.84 3.83 -11.36
C VAL A 44 11.37 3.75 -10.94
N PRO A 45 10.42 4.25 -11.74
CA PRO A 45 9.00 4.06 -11.47
C PRO A 45 8.63 2.58 -11.67
N PHE A 46 7.82 2.06 -10.76
CA PHE A 46 7.28 0.70 -10.79
C PHE A 46 5.78 0.76 -10.61
N SER A 47 5.04 0.12 -11.51
CA SER A 47 3.59 -0.01 -11.42
C SER A 47 3.24 -1.48 -11.38
N ASN A 48 2.39 -1.86 -10.44
CA ASN A 48 1.83 -3.20 -10.34
C ASN A 48 0.32 -3.14 -10.23
N SER A 49 -0.35 -4.23 -10.60
CA SER A 49 -1.78 -4.38 -10.36
C SER A 49 -2.09 -5.80 -9.93
N ILE A 50 -3.03 -5.92 -9.00
CA ILE A 50 -3.56 -7.19 -8.54
C ILE A 50 -5.04 -7.27 -8.87
N GLU A 51 -5.53 -8.47 -9.14
CA GLU A 51 -6.95 -8.74 -9.27
C GLU A 51 -7.48 -9.30 -7.95
N VAL A 52 -8.45 -8.61 -7.36
CA VAL A 52 -9.14 -9.07 -6.16
C VAL A 52 -10.43 -9.77 -6.57
N LYS A 53 -10.51 -11.06 -6.23
CA LYS A 53 -11.67 -11.92 -6.52
C LYS A 53 -12.51 -12.22 -5.28
N SER A 54 -11.91 -12.11 -4.11
CA SER A 54 -12.53 -12.40 -2.81
C SER A 54 -12.05 -11.39 -1.78
N ILE A 55 -13.00 -10.80 -1.04
CA ILE A 55 -12.69 -9.89 0.06
C ILE A 55 -11.88 -10.61 1.14
N GLN A 56 -12.21 -11.86 1.44
CA GLN A 56 -11.52 -12.63 2.47
C GLN A 56 -10.05 -12.90 2.10
N GLU A 57 -9.80 -13.30 0.85
CA GLU A 57 -8.43 -13.56 0.38
C GLU A 57 -7.60 -12.28 0.39
N PHE A 58 -8.21 -11.16 -0.05
CA PHE A 58 -7.55 -9.86 -0.02
C PHE A 58 -7.25 -9.38 1.40
N LEU A 59 -8.20 -9.54 2.33
CA LEU A 59 -8.00 -9.20 3.74
C LEU A 59 -6.86 -10.02 4.35
N ASN A 60 -6.84 -11.34 4.11
CA ASN A 60 -5.77 -12.22 4.60
C ASN A 60 -4.41 -11.76 4.08
N MET A 61 -4.30 -11.47 2.79
CA MET A 61 -3.07 -10.96 2.18
C MET A 61 -2.61 -9.64 2.81
N MET A 62 -3.52 -8.71 3.09
CA MET A 62 -3.18 -7.44 3.76
C MET A 62 -2.72 -7.64 5.21
N ILE A 63 -3.35 -8.55 5.94
CA ILE A 63 -2.99 -8.90 7.31
C ILE A 63 -1.60 -9.55 7.34
N GLU A 64 -1.33 -10.51 6.46
CA GLU A 64 -0.05 -11.21 6.35
C GLU A 64 1.09 -10.29 5.90
N GLY A 65 0.81 -9.37 4.97
CA GLY A 65 1.78 -8.40 4.46
C GLY A 65 2.13 -7.26 5.43
N SER A 66 1.45 -7.15 6.57
CA SER A 66 1.59 -6.03 7.51
C SER A 66 2.14 -6.48 8.86
N ALA A 67 3.44 -6.27 9.07
CA ALA A 67 4.09 -6.57 10.35
C ALA A 67 3.42 -5.90 11.57
N PRO A 68 2.96 -4.64 11.51
CA PRO A 68 2.20 -4.04 12.61
C PRO A 68 0.89 -4.77 12.92
N ILE A 69 0.16 -5.23 11.90
CA ILE A 69 -1.11 -5.96 12.10
C ILE A 69 -0.84 -7.35 12.66
N GLN A 70 0.20 -8.04 12.19
CA GLN A 70 0.63 -9.32 12.74
C GLN A 70 0.98 -9.21 14.23
N LEU A 71 1.74 -8.18 14.61
CA LEU A 71 2.08 -7.91 16.01
C LEU A 71 0.85 -7.55 16.85
N MET A 72 -0.12 -6.86 16.27
CA MET A 72 -1.40 -6.58 16.93
C MET A 72 -2.17 -7.87 17.17
N LYS A 73 -2.31 -8.73 16.15
CA LYS A 73 -2.97 -10.04 16.25
C LYS A 73 -2.35 -10.89 17.35
N SER A 74 -1.02 -10.95 17.44
CA SER A 74 -0.32 -11.76 18.46
C SER A 74 -0.53 -11.27 19.90
N LYS A 75 -1.06 -10.05 20.10
CA LYS A 75 -1.30 -9.44 21.41
C LYS A 75 -2.77 -9.47 21.83
N LEU A 76 -3.66 -9.89 20.94
CA LEU A 76 -5.10 -9.93 21.18
C LEU A 76 -5.55 -11.35 21.47
N GLU A 77 -6.54 -11.48 22.35
CA GLU A 77 -7.25 -12.76 22.49
C GLU A 77 -8.07 -13.04 21.24
N GLU A 78 -8.22 -14.32 20.90
CA GLU A 78 -8.94 -14.77 19.69
C GLU A 78 -10.35 -14.16 19.52
N PRO A 79 -11.20 -14.03 20.55
CA PRO A 79 -12.51 -13.41 20.39
C PRO A 79 -12.43 -11.94 19.96
N VAL A 80 -11.47 -11.19 20.53
CA VAL A 80 -11.26 -9.77 20.21
C VAL A 80 -10.69 -9.63 18.80
N TRP A 81 -9.75 -10.50 18.44
CA TRP A 81 -9.22 -10.53 17.07
C TRP A 81 -10.32 -10.81 16.04
N LYS A 82 -11.19 -11.79 16.30
CA LYS A 82 -12.31 -12.13 15.40
C LYS A 82 -13.28 -10.98 15.19
N GLU A 83 -13.55 -10.20 16.22
CA GLU A 83 -14.38 -8.99 16.10
C GLU A 83 -13.69 -7.95 15.19
N LYS A 84 -12.40 -7.69 15.37
CA LYS A 84 -11.64 -6.77 14.51
C LYS A 84 -11.55 -7.24 13.07
N GLU A 85 -11.32 -8.54 12.87
CA GLU A 85 -11.30 -9.17 11.55
C GLU A 85 -12.63 -8.97 10.83
N LYS A 86 -13.76 -9.15 11.53
CA LYS A 86 -15.09 -8.88 10.98
C LYS A 86 -15.27 -7.42 10.57
N ILE A 87 -14.87 -6.47 11.43
CA ILE A 87 -14.98 -5.03 11.12
C ILE A 87 -14.16 -4.69 9.86
N MET A 88 -12.95 -5.23 9.72
CA MET A 88 -12.13 -5.03 8.53
C MET A 88 -12.79 -5.63 7.28
N PHE A 89 -13.37 -6.84 7.40
CA PHE A 89 -14.07 -7.50 6.31
C PHE A 89 -15.31 -6.71 5.85
N ASP A 90 -16.14 -6.27 6.79
CA ASP A 90 -17.36 -5.52 6.51
C ASP A 90 -17.02 -4.20 5.80
N HIS A 91 -16.02 -3.48 6.30
CA HIS A 91 -15.52 -2.27 5.66
C HIS A 91 -15.03 -2.50 4.23
N LEU A 92 -14.23 -3.55 4.00
CA LEU A 92 -13.74 -3.86 2.65
C LEU A 92 -14.87 -4.29 1.71
N SER A 93 -15.87 -5.01 2.21
CA SER A 93 -17.03 -5.43 1.44
C SER A 93 -17.85 -4.23 0.96
N GLU A 94 -17.98 -3.20 1.79
CA GLU A 94 -18.64 -1.94 1.41
C GLU A 94 -17.84 -1.17 0.35
N GLN A 95 -16.52 -1.10 0.48
CA GLN A 95 -15.65 -0.33 -0.44
C GLN A 95 -15.41 -1.05 -1.78
N LEU A 96 -15.33 -2.38 -1.78
CA LEU A 96 -15.02 -3.22 -2.94
C LEU A 96 -16.27 -3.99 -3.41
N ALA A 97 -17.40 -3.28 -3.52
CA ALA A 97 -18.72 -3.89 -3.78
C ALA A 97 -18.88 -4.61 -5.13
N LEU A 98 -17.96 -4.41 -6.08
CA LEU A 98 -17.99 -5.04 -7.40
C LEU A 98 -16.74 -5.88 -7.60
N LEU A 99 -16.88 -7.19 -7.43
CA LEU A 99 -15.81 -8.16 -7.70
C LEU A 99 -16.06 -8.90 -9.03
N PRO A 100 -15.01 -9.27 -9.77
CA PRO A 100 -13.60 -8.98 -9.49
C PRO A 100 -13.24 -7.50 -9.73
N ILE A 101 -12.25 -7.00 -9.00
CA ILE A 101 -11.75 -5.62 -9.15
C ILE A 101 -10.24 -5.59 -9.28
N SER A 102 -9.73 -4.72 -10.15
CA SER A 102 -8.30 -4.50 -10.28
C SER A 102 -7.85 -3.35 -9.39
N LEU A 103 -6.87 -3.62 -8.54
CA LEU A 103 -6.22 -2.63 -7.69
C LEU A 103 -4.82 -2.37 -8.23
N SER A 104 -4.52 -1.10 -8.51
CA SER A 104 -3.20 -0.68 -8.98
C SER A 104 -2.41 0.02 -7.88
N SER A 105 -1.10 -0.15 -7.91
CA SER A 105 -0.14 0.47 -6.99
C SER A 105 1.04 1.02 -7.78
N GLU A 106 1.49 2.21 -7.40
CA GLU A 106 2.65 2.90 -7.95
C GLU A 106 3.72 3.05 -6.87
N ALA A 107 4.98 2.85 -7.25
CA ALA A 107 6.11 2.97 -6.35
C ALA A 107 7.34 3.48 -7.09
N TYR A 108 8.30 4.01 -6.34
CA TYR A 108 9.64 4.30 -6.82
C TYR A 108 10.65 3.34 -6.21
N ILE A 109 11.37 2.60 -7.06
CA ILE A 109 12.50 1.77 -6.65
C ILE A 109 13.75 2.64 -6.68
N THR A 110 14.40 2.80 -5.52
CA THR A 110 15.61 3.61 -5.39
C THR A 110 16.83 2.74 -5.19
N ILE A 111 17.83 2.90 -6.05
CA ILE A 111 19.13 2.22 -5.97
C ILE A 111 20.18 3.31 -5.73
N ALA A 112 20.98 3.17 -4.68
CA ALA A 112 22.02 4.13 -4.34
C ALA A 112 23.24 3.46 -3.70
N LYS A 113 24.41 4.08 -3.83
CA LYS A 113 25.66 3.61 -3.20
C LYS A 113 26.08 4.56 -2.09
N LYS A 114 26.35 4.04 -0.90
CA LYS A 114 26.95 4.81 0.19
C LYS A 114 28.47 4.80 0.00
N SER A 115 29.07 5.99 0.01
CA SER A 115 30.52 6.15 0.08
C SER A 115 30.98 6.24 1.53
#